data_AF-A0A831U284-F1
#
_entry.id   AF-A0A831U284-F1
#
_cell.length_a   1.000
_cell.length_b   1.000
_cell.length_c   1.000
_cell.angle_alpha   90.00
_cell.angle_beta   90.00
_cell.angle_gamma   90.00
#
_symmetry.space_group_name_H-M   'P 1'
#
loop_
_entity.id
_entity.type
_entity.pdbx_description
1 polymer ?
#
loop_
_entity_poly.entity_id
_entity_poly.type
_entity_poly.pdbx_seq_one_letter_code
_entity_poly.pdbx_strand_id
1 'polypeptide(L)'
;MPTSQETTPQQRARPSTARPQAGDGHRSRRSGRRGTAGLVVERFWTDPDVHPFDEVTWELRTAQIANERGEVIFEQRDVEFPSFWSQLATNVVVSKYFRGHLHSPERERSVRQLIGRVAGTIARWGREGGYFATPQDADAFEDELTYLLLHQQMAFNSPVWFNVGLKDVPRPQCSACFINSVEDDMESIMRLAATEARLFKGGSGTGSNLSRLRSSKEPLSGGGMASGPVSFMRGFDAFAGVIKSGGKTRRAAKMVILDVDHPDIMEFIRCKAEEEKKAWALIEAGYDGGFNVPGGAYDSIFFQNANHSVRVSDAFMEAVERDGVWHTRYRLDGGIADEYRAR
;
A
#
# COMPACT_ATOMS: atom_id res chain seq x y z
N MET A 1 21.95 -26.38 77.57
CA MET A 1 23.35 -26.53 78.01
C MET A 1 23.93 -27.70 77.22
N PRO A 2 25.06 -27.60 76.49
CA PRO A 2 25.90 -26.45 76.16
C PRO A 2 26.14 -26.25 74.63
N THR A 3 26.33 -24.98 74.28
CA THR A 3 27.23 -24.35 73.28
C THR A 3 27.84 -25.13 72.12
N SER A 4 27.63 -24.62 70.89
CA SER A 4 28.72 -24.33 69.93
C SER A 4 28.31 -23.24 68.93
N GLN A 5 28.69 -21.98 69.21
CA GLN A 5 29.09 -21.00 68.18
C GLN A 5 30.60 -21.28 67.95
N GLU A 6 31.23 -21.13 66.80
CA GLU A 6 31.18 -20.04 65.82
C GLU A 6 32.04 -20.47 64.61
N THR A 7 31.68 -20.08 63.38
CA THR A 7 32.55 -19.41 62.39
C THR A 7 31.87 -19.35 61.02
N THR A 8 31.64 -18.12 60.58
CA THR A 8 30.97 -17.70 59.35
C THR A 8 31.91 -17.79 58.14
N PRO A 9 31.50 -18.32 56.98
CA PRO A 9 32.17 -18.05 55.71
C PRO A 9 31.58 -16.81 55.03
N GLN A 10 32.49 -15.91 54.67
CA GLN A 10 32.24 -14.65 53.97
C GLN A 10 31.67 -14.83 52.55
N GLN A 11 30.96 -13.77 52.15
CA GLN A 11 30.24 -13.51 50.91
C GLN A 11 30.98 -13.88 49.61
N ARG A 12 30.24 -14.48 48.67
CA ARG A 12 30.43 -14.23 47.23
C ARG A 12 29.16 -13.61 46.65
N ALA A 13 29.20 -12.30 46.50
CA ALA A 13 28.20 -11.53 45.76
C ALA A 13 28.26 -11.92 44.27
N ARG A 14 27.08 -12.20 43.70
CA ARG A 14 26.90 -12.41 42.26
C ARG A 14 27.04 -11.06 41.54
N PRO A 15 27.73 -10.97 40.40
CA PRO A 15 27.87 -9.71 39.70
C PRO A 15 26.55 -9.30 39.03
N SER A 16 26.23 -8.02 39.25
CA SER A 16 25.20 -7.21 38.59
C SER A 16 25.36 -7.25 37.06
N THR A 17 24.28 -7.62 36.35
CA THR A 17 24.17 -7.42 34.90
C THR A 17 23.68 -6.00 34.62
N ALA A 18 24.62 -5.06 34.61
CA ALA A 18 24.39 -3.72 34.10
C ALA A 18 24.30 -3.74 32.56
N ARG A 19 23.31 -3.03 32.02
CA ARG A 19 23.13 -2.75 30.57
C ARG A 19 24.39 -2.09 30.00
N PRO A 20 24.85 -2.45 28.78
CA PRO A 20 25.91 -1.71 28.13
C PRO A 20 25.37 -0.35 27.65
N GLN A 21 26.01 0.72 28.11
CA GLN A 21 25.88 2.06 27.55
C GLN A 21 26.37 2.07 26.10
N ALA A 22 25.60 2.70 25.23
CA ALA A 22 25.99 2.98 23.84
C ALA A 22 27.13 4.01 23.85
N GLY A 23 28.35 3.53 23.59
CA GLY A 23 29.51 4.38 23.33
C GLY A 23 29.60 4.73 21.85
N ASP A 24 29.60 6.03 21.57
CA ASP A 24 29.91 6.62 20.28
C ASP A 24 31.28 6.14 19.77
N GLY A 25 31.25 5.53 18.59
CA GLY A 25 32.43 4.96 17.94
C GLY A 25 32.13 4.59 16.51
N HIS A 26 31.61 5.53 15.72
CA HIS A 26 31.43 5.35 14.29
C HIS A 26 32.79 5.39 13.57
N ARG A 27 33.60 4.32 13.75
CA ARG A 27 34.68 4.00 12.82
C ARG A 27 34.00 3.53 11.53
N SER A 28 34.02 4.39 10.52
CA SER A 28 33.57 4.02 9.18
C SER A 28 34.38 2.80 8.71
N ARG A 29 33.79 1.62 8.74
CA ARG A 29 34.24 0.50 7.93
C ARG A 29 33.96 0.91 6.48
N ARG A 30 34.94 1.55 5.83
CA ARG A 30 35.03 1.57 4.37
C ARG A 30 35.16 0.11 3.95
N SER A 31 34.05 -0.53 3.63
CA SER A 31 34.05 -1.77 2.90
C SER A 31 34.72 -1.49 1.56
N GLY A 32 35.91 -2.04 1.34
CA GLY A 32 36.51 -2.05 0.02
C GLY A 32 35.53 -2.70 -0.94
N ARG A 33 34.92 -1.89 -1.83
CA ARG A 33 34.20 -2.38 -3.00
C ARG A 33 35.20 -3.22 -3.79
N ARG A 34 35.06 -4.55 -3.76
CA ARG A 34 35.56 -5.37 -4.87
C ARG A 34 34.86 -4.82 -6.11
N GLY A 35 35.63 -4.31 -7.07
CA GLY A 35 35.12 -3.74 -8.30
C GLY A 35 34.39 -4.82 -9.10
N THR A 36 33.08 -4.93 -8.91
CA THR A 36 32.22 -5.58 -9.89
C THR A 36 32.17 -4.66 -11.10
N ALA A 37 32.58 -5.16 -12.27
CA ALA A 37 32.26 -4.50 -13.52
C ALA A 37 30.74 -4.19 -13.52
N GLY A 38 30.34 -3.00 -13.97
CA GLY A 38 28.93 -2.62 -13.99
C GLY A 38 28.09 -3.55 -14.88
N LEU A 39 26.79 -3.30 -14.93
CA LEU A 39 25.87 -4.04 -15.79
C LEU A 39 26.19 -3.75 -17.27
N VAL A 40 26.48 -4.81 -18.03
CA VAL A 40 26.50 -4.78 -19.50
C VAL A 40 25.08 -5.06 -19.98
N VAL A 41 24.57 -4.26 -20.91
CA VAL A 41 23.19 -4.33 -21.38
C VAL A 41 23.16 -4.62 -22.86
N GLU A 42 22.70 -5.83 -23.20
CA GLU A 42 22.48 -6.25 -24.59
C GLU A 42 21.20 -5.61 -25.14
N ARG A 43 21.26 -5.11 -26.38
CA ARG A 43 20.09 -4.62 -27.11
C ARG A 43 19.42 -5.79 -27.81
N PHE A 44 18.13 -5.97 -27.54
CA PHE A 44 17.31 -7.04 -28.13
C PHE A 44 16.29 -6.48 -29.12
N TRP A 45 15.70 -5.34 -28.80
CA TRP A 45 14.62 -4.74 -29.57
C TRP A 45 15.02 -3.43 -30.24
N THR A 46 16.11 -2.81 -29.79
CA THR A 46 16.48 -1.44 -30.17
C THR A 46 17.77 -1.38 -30.98
N ASP A 47 17.86 -0.37 -31.83
CA ASP A 47 19.07 -0.03 -32.59
C ASP A 47 19.81 1.13 -31.89
N PRO A 48 21.15 1.10 -31.75
CA PRO A 48 21.90 2.19 -31.13
C PRO A 48 21.78 3.54 -31.85
N ASP A 49 21.46 3.55 -33.15
CA ASP A 49 21.40 4.76 -33.97
C ASP A 49 19.96 5.30 -34.15
N VAL A 50 18.94 4.57 -33.66
CA VAL A 50 17.52 4.95 -33.79
C VAL A 50 16.82 4.90 -32.44
N HIS A 51 16.26 6.03 -32.02
CA HIS A 51 15.50 6.08 -30.77
C HIS A 51 14.14 5.36 -30.94
N PRO A 52 13.67 4.56 -29.95
CA PRO A 52 12.45 3.75 -30.11
C PRO A 52 11.18 4.54 -30.48
N PHE A 53 11.08 5.80 -30.07
CA PHE A 53 9.95 6.66 -30.46
C PHE A 53 9.92 7.02 -31.95
N ASP A 54 11.04 6.92 -32.66
CA ASP A 54 11.15 7.30 -34.07
C ASP A 54 10.89 6.12 -35.01
N GLU A 55 10.75 4.90 -34.46
CA GLU A 55 10.40 3.68 -35.20
C GLU A 55 8.89 3.53 -35.44
N VAL A 56 8.05 4.35 -34.79
CA VAL A 56 6.60 4.19 -34.83
C VAL A 56 5.89 5.43 -35.37
N THR A 57 4.70 5.23 -35.93
CA THR A 57 3.84 6.32 -36.40
C THR A 57 3.02 6.91 -35.26
N TRP A 58 2.94 8.23 -35.21
CA TRP A 58 2.24 8.98 -34.17
C TRP A 58 1.03 9.71 -34.73
N GLU A 59 -0.03 9.79 -33.92
CA GLU A 59 -1.30 10.39 -34.28
C GLU A 59 -1.80 11.30 -33.17
N LEU A 60 -2.46 12.39 -33.57
CA LEU A 60 -3.20 13.25 -32.65
C LEU A 60 -4.60 12.71 -32.44
N ARG A 61 -5.02 12.64 -31.17
CA ARG A 61 -6.32 12.13 -30.73
C ARG A 61 -6.95 13.06 -29.72
N THR A 62 -8.24 12.86 -29.47
CA THR A 62 -8.95 13.46 -28.34
C THR A 62 -9.21 12.38 -27.31
N ALA A 63 -8.79 12.63 -26.07
CA ALA A 63 -9.10 11.76 -24.94
C ALA A 63 -10.40 12.25 -24.28
N GLN A 64 -11.35 11.35 -24.06
CA GLN A 64 -12.65 11.69 -23.49
C GLN A 64 -13.13 10.60 -22.52
N ILE A 65 -13.73 11.00 -21.40
CA ILE A 65 -14.43 10.09 -20.48
C ILE A 65 -15.84 10.61 -20.28
N ALA A 66 -16.82 9.73 -20.46
CA ALA A 66 -18.22 9.98 -20.18
C ALA A 66 -18.67 9.25 -18.90
N ASN A 67 -19.70 9.77 -18.25
CA ASN A 67 -20.40 9.08 -17.16
C ASN A 67 -21.44 8.08 -17.69
N GLU A 68 -22.16 7.39 -16.79
CA GLU A 68 -23.20 6.41 -17.13
C GLU A 68 -24.37 7.00 -17.92
N ARG A 69 -24.54 8.34 -17.88
CA ARG A 69 -25.57 9.08 -18.64
C ARG A 69 -25.06 9.55 -20.01
N GLY A 70 -23.81 9.24 -20.36
CA GLY A 70 -23.18 9.68 -21.60
C GLY A 70 -22.64 11.12 -21.58
N GLU A 71 -22.69 11.81 -20.44
CA GLU A 71 -22.18 13.16 -20.30
C GLU A 71 -20.66 13.14 -20.17
N VAL A 72 -19.98 14.01 -20.92
CA VAL A 72 -18.51 14.11 -20.90
C VAL A 72 -18.05 14.77 -19.61
N ILE A 73 -17.35 14.01 -18.78
CA ILE A 73 -16.80 14.47 -17.49
C ILE A 73 -15.31 14.81 -17.56
N PHE A 74 -14.64 14.44 -18.65
CA PHE A 74 -13.25 14.77 -18.91
C PHE A 74 -13.00 14.80 -20.41
N GLU A 75 -12.28 15.83 -20.88
CA GLU A 75 -11.82 15.93 -22.26
C GLU A 75 -10.43 16.59 -22.32
N GLN A 76 -9.54 16.03 -23.13
CA GLN A 76 -8.27 16.66 -23.52
C GLN A 76 -8.01 16.38 -25.00
N ARG A 77 -7.97 17.44 -25.81
CA ARG A 77 -7.73 17.39 -27.27
C ARG A 77 -6.24 17.41 -27.61
N ASP A 78 -5.94 17.10 -28.86
CA ASP A 78 -4.61 17.09 -29.50
C ASP A 78 -3.55 16.42 -28.60
N VAL A 79 -3.87 15.21 -28.15
CA VAL A 79 -2.92 14.34 -27.45
C VAL A 79 -2.28 13.38 -28.43
N GLU A 80 -0.97 13.21 -28.32
CA GLU A 80 -0.15 12.44 -29.24
C GLU A 80 0.09 11.02 -28.70
N PHE A 81 -0.29 10.02 -29.50
CA PHE A 81 -0.15 8.59 -29.18
C PHE A 81 0.34 7.82 -30.42
N PRO A 82 1.04 6.70 -30.24
CA PRO A 82 1.38 5.83 -31.36
C PRO A 82 0.09 5.23 -31.96
N SER A 83 0.06 5.06 -33.29
CA SER A 83 -1.14 4.67 -34.03
C SER A 83 -1.73 3.33 -33.55
N PHE A 84 -0.89 2.42 -33.07
CA PHE A 84 -1.30 1.09 -32.61
C PHE A 84 -1.88 1.05 -31.18
N TRP A 85 -1.82 2.12 -30.39
CA TRP A 85 -2.51 2.15 -29.09
C TRP A 85 -4.02 2.29 -29.29
N SER A 86 -4.83 1.72 -28.40
CA SER A 86 -6.30 1.85 -28.48
C SER A 86 -6.79 3.21 -27.97
N GLN A 87 -7.98 3.64 -28.42
CA GLN A 87 -8.64 4.85 -27.89
C GLN A 87 -8.90 4.73 -26.37
N LEU A 88 -9.20 3.52 -25.87
CA LEU A 88 -9.36 3.27 -24.44
C LEU A 88 -8.05 3.55 -23.68
N ALA A 89 -6.92 3.08 -24.20
CA ALA A 89 -5.61 3.36 -23.61
C ALA A 89 -5.33 4.87 -23.61
N THR A 90 -5.60 5.57 -24.70
CA THR A 90 -5.53 7.04 -24.78
C THR A 90 -6.36 7.70 -23.68
N ASN A 91 -7.64 7.34 -23.55
CA ASN A 91 -8.54 7.92 -22.54
C ASN A 91 -8.03 7.70 -21.10
N VAL A 92 -7.57 6.49 -20.79
CA VAL A 92 -7.08 6.14 -19.44
C VAL A 92 -5.76 6.84 -19.13
N VAL A 93 -4.80 6.80 -20.05
CA VAL A 93 -3.47 7.41 -19.88
C VAL A 93 -3.59 8.90 -19.66
N VAL A 94 -4.37 9.57 -20.50
CA VAL A 94 -4.53 11.02 -20.45
C VAL A 94 -5.28 11.44 -19.20
N SER A 95 -6.36 10.75 -18.80
CA SER A 95 -7.11 11.15 -17.61
C SER A 95 -6.37 10.88 -16.29
N LYS A 96 -5.64 9.76 -16.19
CA LYS A 96 -5.04 9.32 -14.92
C LYS A 96 -3.55 9.64 -14.80
N TYR A 97 -2.78 9.48 -15.87
CA TYR A 97 -1.33 9.42 -15.80
C TYR A 97 -0.63 10.68 -16.29
N PHE A 98 -1.23 11.42 -17.24
CA PHE A 98 -0.67 12.70 -17.64
C PHE A 98 -0.58 13.66 -16.44
N ARG A 99 0.56 14.35 -16.33
CA ARG A 99 0.89 15.33 -15.29
C ARG A 99 0.62 16.75 -15.75
N GLY A 100 0.33 17.65 -14.80
CA GLY A 100 -0.08 19.04 -15.02
C GLY A 100 -1.58 19.24 -14.82
N HIS A 101 -2.02 20.48 -14.60
CA HIS A 101 -3.44 20.80 -14.51
C HIS A 101 -4.08 20.78 -15.90
N LEU A 102 -5.36 20.41 -15.99
CA LEU A 102 -6.06 20.47 -17.27
C LEU A 102 -6.04 21.93 -17.78
N HIS A 103 -5.79 22.10 -19.07
CA HIS A 103 -5.61 23.41 -19.74
C HIS A 103 -4.34 24.20 -19.36
N SER A 104 -3.48 23.69 -18.48
CA SER A 104 -2.19 24.34 -18.21
C SER A 104 -1.16 23.98 -19.29
N PRO A 105 -0.24 24.89 -19.64
CA PRO A 105 0.80 24.62 -20.63
C PRO A 105 1.79 23.54 -20.17
N GLU A 106 1.90 23.30 -18.87
CA GLU A 106 2.73 22.24 -18.28
C GLU A 106 2.07 20.85 -18.33
N ARG A 107 0.83 20.75 -18.85
CA ARG A 107 0.13 19.48 -19.00
C ARG A 107 0.82 18.62 -20.06
N GLU A 108 1.16 17.38 -19.71
CA GLU A 108 1.61 16.38 -20.68
C GLU A 108 0.54 16.22 -21.78
N ARG A 109 0.98 16.21 -23.04
CA ARG A 109 0.14 16.02 -24.23
C ARG A 109 0.59 14.84 -25.09
N SER A 110 1.73 14.22 -24.82
CA SER A 110 2.22 13.06 -25.57
C SER A 110 2.59 11.91 -24.64
N VAL A 111 2.26 10.68 -25.01
CA VAL A 111 2.75 9.51 -24.25
C VAL A 111 4.27 9.35 -24.33
N ARG A 112 4.95 9.95 -25.33
CA ARG A 112 6.42 10.10 -25.35
C ARG A 112 6.91 10.79 -24.07
N GLN A 113 6.23 11.84 -23.62
CA GLN A 113 6.61 12.59 -22.42
C GLN A 113 6.46 11.73 -21.16
N LEU A 114 5.37 10.97 -21.05
CA LEU A 114 5.14 10.07 -19.92
C LEU A 114 6.18 8.94 -19.85
N ILE A 115 6.40 8.24 -20.97
CA ILE A 115 7.38 7.14 -21.05
C ILE A 115 8.79 7.67 -20.82
N GLY A 116 9.19 8.71 -21.55
CA GLY A 116 10.54 9.29 -21.44
C GLY A 116 10.82 9.84 -20.04
N ARG A 117 9.83 10.44 -19.37
CA ARG A 117 9.97 10.89 -17.97
C ARG A 117 10.33 9.73 -17.04
N VAL A 118 9.65 8.59 -17.19
CA VAL A 118 9.86 7.42 -16.32
C VAL A 118 11.15 6.69 -16.69
N ALA A 119 11.28 6.25 -17.94
CA ALA A 119 12.43 5.49 -18.42
C ALA A 119 13.73 6.28 -18.25
N GLY A 120 13.76 7.53 -18.71
CA GLY A 120 14.95 8.39 -18.59
C GLY A 120 15.30 8.75 -17.15
N THR A 121 14.31 8.86 -16.25
CA THR A 121 14.61 9.05 -14.82
C THR A 121 15.24 7.80 -14.20
N ILE A 122 14.73 6.61 -14.50
CA ILE A 122 15.28 5.36 -14.00
C ILE A 122 16.69 5.14 -14.55
N ALA A 123 16.90 5.36 -15.85
CA ALA A 123 18.20 5.27 -16.48
C ALA A 123 19.19 6.29 -15.89
N ARG A 124 18.78 7.54 -15.67
CA ARG A 124 19.58 8.56 -14.99
C ARG A 124 20.00 8.11 -13.58
N TRP A 125 19.09 7.58 -12.77
CA TRP A 125 19.45 7.04 -11.45
C TRP A 125 20.43 5.86 -11.55
N GLY A 126 20.28 5.02 -12.58
CA GLY A 126 21.24 3.96 -12.89
C GLY A 126 22.64 4.51 -13.19
N ARG A 127 22.74 5.56 -14.01
CA ARG A 127 24.00 6.26 -14.33
C ARG A 127 24.62 6.89 -13.08
N GLU A 128 23.85 7.66 -12.31
CA GLU A 128 24.30 8.33 -11.08
C GLU A 128 24.71 7.33 -9.99
N GLY A 129 24.06 6.16 -9.94
CA GLY A 129 24.40 5.08 -9.02
C GLY A 129 25.62 4.26 -9.43
N GLY A 130 26.14 4.46 -10.65
CA GLY A 130 27.24 3.66 -11.21
C GLY A 130 26.85 2.20 -11.45
N TYR A 131 25.60 1.94 -11.85
CA TYR A 131 25.10 0.59 -12.08
C TYR A 131 25.57 -0.01 -13.41
N PHE A 132 25.87 0.80 -14.42
CA PHE A 132 26.22 0.35 -15.77
C PHE A 132 27.73 0.23 -15.98
N ALA A 133 28.16 -0.71 -16.82
CA ALA A 133 29.58 -0.89 -17.12
C ALA A 133 30.14 0.26 -17.96
N THR A 134 29.35 0.72 -18.93
CA THR A 134 29.68 1.83 -19.82
C THR A 134 28.51 2.82 -19.97
N PRO A 135 28.74 4.04 -20.48
CA PRO A 135 27.65 4.93 -20.88
C PRO A 135 26.72 4.30 -21.92
N GLN A 136 27.28 3.52 -22.85
CA GLN A 136 26.52 2.83 -23.90
C GLN A 136 25.55 1.79 -23.32
N ASP A 137 25.94 1.10 -22.24
CA ASP A 137 25.03 0.17 -21.54
C ASP A 137 23.87 0.91 -20.87
N ALA A 138 24.11 2.14 -20.39
CA ALA A 138 23.05 2.96 -19.82
C ALA A 138 22.06 3.45 -20.88
N ASP A 139 22.57 3.82 -22.06
CA ASP A 139 21.76 4.22 -23.21
C ASP A 139 20.95 3.03 -23.74
N ALA A 140 21.59 1.86 -23.88
CA ALA A 140 20.90 0.61 -24.22
C ALA A 140 19.79 0.27 -23.24
N PHE A 141 20.02 0.42 -21.93
CA PHE A 141 18.97 0.22 -20.92
C PHE A 141 17.79 1.19 -21.08
N GLU A 142 18.07 2.47 -21.32
CA GLU A 142 17.04 3.48 -21.50
C GLU A 142 16.17 3.21 -22.73
N ASP A 143 16.81 2.85 -23.84
CA ASP A 143 16.13 2.56 -25.10
C ASP A 143 15.31 1.27 -24.99
N GLU A 144 15.89 0.18 -24.49
CA GLU A 144 15.18 -1.09 -24.30
C GLU A 144 13.96 -0.92 -23.37
N LEU A 145 14.13 -0.20 -22.25
CA LEU A 145 13.01 0.09 -21.35
C LEU A 145 11.94 0.95 -22.05
N THR A 146 12.36 1.94 -22.83
CA THR A 146 11.43 2.79 -23.61
C THR A 146 10.65 1.97 -24.62
N TYR A 147 11.32 1.08 -25.36
CA TYR A 147 10.70 0.16 -26.31
C TYR A 147 9.66 -0.72 -25.63
N LEU A 148 10.04 -1.41 -24.54
CA LEU A 148 9.15 -2.32 -23.82
C LEU A 148 7.87 -1.63 -23.32
N LEU A 149 8.00 -0.38 -22.86
CA LEU A 149 6.88 0.45 -22.42
C LEU A 149 6.03 0.95 -23.59
N LEU A 150 6.65 1.38 -24.69
CA LEU A 150 5.97 1.87 -25.89
C LEU A 150 5.15 0.77 -26.57
N HIS A 151 5.73 -0.42 -26.68
CA HIS A 151 5.09 -1.60 -27.29
C HIS A 151 4.21 -2.40 -26.32
N GLN A 152 4.00 -1.89 -25.10
CA GLN A 152 3.15 -2.50 -24.07
C GLN A 152 3.54 -3.95 -23.71
N GLN A 153 4.82 -4.31 -23.89
CA GLN A 153 5.38 -5.61 -23.47
C GLN A 153 5.65 -5.64 -21.96
N MET A 154 5.75 -4.47 -21.34
CA MET A 154 5.92 -4.27 -19.91
C MET A 154 5.15 -3.02 -19.47
N ALA A 155 4.71 -3.00 -18.22
CA ALA A 155 4.17 -1.80 -17.60
C ALA A 155 4.53 -1.74 -16.12
N PHE A 156 4.87 -0.54 -15.64
CA PHE A 156 5.01 -0.33 -14.21
C PHE A 156 3.67 -0.24 -13.50
N ASN A 157 3.69 -0.48 -12.19
CA ASN A 157 2.56 -0.16 -11.31
C ASN A 157 2.25 1.36 -11.34
N SER A 158 1.03 1.75 -10.96
CA SER A 158 0.58 3.15 -11.08
C SER A 158 1.44 4.19 -10.32
N PRO A 159 1.87 3.95 -9.06
CA PRO A 159 2.76 4.89 -8.35
C PRO A 159 4.03 5.29 -9.10
N VAL A 160 4.63 4.38 -9.86
CA VAL A 160 5.80 4.72 -10.71
C VAL A 160 5.42 5.79 -11.72
N TRP A 161 4.34 5.58 -12.47
CA TRP A 161 3.87 6.54 -13.47
C TRP A 161 3.46 7.88 -12.87
N PHE A 162 2.88 7.86 -11.67
CA PHE A 162 2.44 9.06 -10.97
C PHE A 162 3.59 9.92 -10.46
N ASN A 163 4.66 9.29 -9.95
CA ASN A 163 5.63 9.98 -9.09
C ASN A 163 7.03 10.09 -9.71
N VAL A 164 7.44 9.16 -10.58
CA VAL A 164 8.81 9.14 -11.09
C VAL A 164 9.06 10.29 -12.07
N GLY A 165 10.20 10.96 -11.90
CA GLY A 165 10.63 12.06 -12.77
C GLY A 165 9.93 13.40 -12.52
N LEU A 166 9.16 13.52 -11.43
CA LEU A 166 8.56 14.78 -11.02
C LEU A 166 9.54 15.66 -10.23
N LYS A 167 9.66 16.93 -10.61
CA LYS A 167 10.58 17.89 -9.99
C LYS A 167 10.21 18.19 -8.52
N ASP A 168 8.93 18.20 -8.21
CA ASP A 168 8.36 18.44 -6.89
C ASP A 168 8.39 17.21 -5.96
N VAL A 169 8.84 16.04 -6.47
CA VAL A 169 8.87 14.78 -5.72
C VAL A 169 10.26 14.13 -5.80
N PRO A 170 11.26 14.68 -5.09
CA PRO A 170 12.64 14.18 -5.16
C PRO A 170 12.82 12.76 -4.61
N ARG A 171 11.89 12.30 -3.75
CA ARG A 171 11.84 10.93 -3.23
C ARG A 171 10.50 10.30 -3.60
N PRO A 172 10.34 9.80 -4.84
CA PRO A 172 9.06 9.30 -5.32
C PRO A 172 8.68 7.98 -4.66
N GLN A 173 7.39 7.83 -4.37
CA GLN A 173 6.82 6.56 -3.93
C GLN A 173 6.54 5.69 -5.15
N CYS A 174 7.30 4.60 -5.30
CA CYS A 174 7.25 3.73 -6.48
C CYS A 174 6.58 2.36 -6.23
N SER A 175 6.31 2.02 -4.96
CA SER A 175 5.73 0.72 -4.58
C SER A 175 4.22 0.84 -4.45
N ALA A 176 3.45 -0.05 -5.07
CA ALA A 176 1.98 -0.02 -4.94
C ALA A 176 1.45 -0.65 -3.64
N CYS A 177 2.23 -1.53 -3.00
CA CYS A 177 1.76 -2.36 -1.89
C CYS A 177 2.64 -2.19 -0.66
N PHE A 178 2.01 -2.00 0.49
CA PHE A 178 2.67 -1.93 1.80
C PHE A 178 1.93 -2.79 2.81
N ILE A 179 2.69 -3.51 3.64
CA ILE A 179 2.17 -4.26 4.78
C ILE A 179 2.63 -3.53 6.03
N ASN A 180 1.69 -3.16 6.89
CA ASN A 180 1.96 -2.48 8.14
C ASN A 180 1.60 -3.38 9.33
N SER A 181 2.24 -3.11 10.46
CA SER A 181 1.97 -3.76 11.74
C SER A 181 1.38 -2.76 12.73
N VAL A 182 0.70 -3.29 13.74
CA VAL A 182 0.15 -2.52 14.85
C VAL A 182 0.43 -3.24 16.15
N GLU A 183 0.68 -2.49 17.20
CA GLU A 183 0.80 -3.00 18.57
C GLU A 183 -0.45 -2.61 19.36
N ASP A 184 -0.75 -3.34 20.43
CA ASP A 184 -1.94 -3.15 21.26
C ASP A 184 -1.79 -1.95 22.22
N ASP A 185 -1.54 -0.77 21.64
CA ASP A 185 -1.44 0.50 22.33
C ASP A 185 -1.90 1.65 21.43
N MET A 186 -2.42 2.72 22.04
CA MET A 186 -2.98 3.85 21.30
C MET A 186 -1.95 4.58 20.43
N GLU A 187 -0.68 4.62 20.82
CA GLU A 187 0.34 5.31 20.03
C GLU A 187 0.59 4.56 18.72
N SER A 188 0.71 3.23 18.77
CA SER A 188 0.88 2.37 17.61
C SER A 188 -0.35 2.38 16.70
N ILE A 189 -1.56 2.34 17.26
CA ILE A 189 -2.82 2.45 16.49
C ILE A 189 -2.89 3.79 15.74
N MET A 190 -2.57 4.91 16.39
CA MET A 190 -2.59 6.23 15.73
C MET A 190 -1.44 6.38 14.72
N ARG A 191 -0.27 5.78 15.00
CA ARG A 191 0.86 5.75 14.06
C ARG A 191 0.51 4.96 12.80
N LEU A 192 -0.27 3.89 12.91
CA LEU A 192 -0.79 3.15 11.76
C LEU A 192 -1.64 4.07 10.87
N ALA A 193 -2.64 4.76 11.44
CA ALA A 193 -3.45 5.72 10.67
C ALA A 193 -2.59 6.77 9.96
N ALA A 194 -1.64 7.37 10.67
CA ALA A 194 -0.76 8.39 10.10
C ALA A 194 0.14 7.84 8.98
N THR A 195 0.60 6.60 9.12
CA THR A 195 1.44 5.92 8.12
C THR A 195 0.63 5.61 6.87
N GLU A 196 -0.55 5.00 7.03
CA GLU A 196 -1.44 4.68 5.93
C GLU A 196 -1.87 5.94 5.18
N ALA A 197 -2.21 7.03 5.89
CA ALA A 197 -2.55 8.30 5.28
C ALA A 197 -1.46 8.85 4.35
N ARG A 198 -0.18 8.75 4.75
CA ARG A 198 0.96 9.17 3.92
C ARG A 198 1.13 8.26 2.70
N LEU A 199 0.96 6.94 2.88
CA LEU A 199 1.05 5.96 1.79
C LEU A 199 -0.06 6.16 0.77
N PHE A 200 -1.30 6.39 1.22
CA PHE A 200 -2.44 6.70 0.35
C PHE A 200 -2.16 7.96 -0.46
N LYS A 201 -1.72 9.05 0.18
CA LYS A 201 -1.33 10.30 -0.50
C LYS A 201 -0.35 10.05 -1.63
N GLY A 202 0.63 9.16 -1.44
CA GLY A 202 1.63 8.80 -2.45
C GLY A 202 1.16 7.84 -3.56
N GLY A 203 -0.09 7.35 -3.51
CA GLY A 203 -0.65 6.50 -4.56
C GLY A 203 -0.69 5.00 -4.25
N SER A 204 -0.34 4.59 -3.03
CA SER A 204 -0.15 3.17 -2.68
C SER A 204 -1.25 2.63 -1.79
N GLY A 205 -1.50 1.33 -1.88
CA GLY A 205 -2.40 0.61 -1.00
C GLY A 205 -1.70 0.02 0.21
N THR A 206 -2.47 -0.23 1.27
CA THR A 206 -1.96 -0.76 2.54
C THR A 206 -2.72 -2.01 2.97
N GLY A 207 -2.03 -2.91 3.66
CA GLY A 207 -2.61 -4.08 4.32
C GLY A 207 -2.13 -4.17 5.76
N SER A 208 -3.04 -4.45 6.69
CA SER A 208 -2.71 -4.56 8.12
C SER A 208 -3.48 -5.72 8.74
N ASN A 209 -2.79 -6.58 9.51
CA ASN A 209 -3.44 -7.57 10.36
C ASN A 209 -3.66 -6.95 11.75
N LEU A 210 -4.92 -6.79 12.15
CA LEU A 210 -5.29 -6.14 13.41
C LEU A 210 -5.47 -7.10 14.58
N SER A 211 -5.16 -8.40 14.40
CA SER A 211 -5.35 -9.44 15.42
C SER A 211 -4.47 -9.28 16.66
N ARG A 212 -3.47 -8.40 16.61
CA ARG A 212 -2.66 -8.03 17.78
C ARG A 212 -3.43 -7.15 18.76
N LEU A 213 -4.42 -6.40 18.28
CA LEU A 213 -5.26 -5.56 19.14
C LEU A 213 -6.13 -6.46 20.03
N ARG A 214 -6.26 -6.12 21.31
CA ARG A 214 -7.17 -6.83 22.21
C ARG A 214 -8.61 -6.67 21.74
N SER A 215 -9.42 -7.68 22.01
CA SER A 215 -10.83 -7.73 21.63
C SER A 215 -11.70 -6.76 22.44
N SER A 216 -12.89 -6.48 21.93
CA SER A 216 -13.93 -5.70 22.62
C SER A 216 -14.37 -6.32 23.97
N LYS A 217 -14.03 -7.60 24.17
CA LYS A 217 -14.33 -8.40 25.36
C LYS A 217 -13.19 -8.43 26.38
N GLU A 218 -12.12 -7.65 26.18
CA GLU A 218 -10.96 -7.59 27.09
C GLU A 218 -10.88 -6.26 27.87
N PRO A 219 -10.39 -6.28 29.13
CA PRO A 219 -10.36 -5.10 29.98
C PRO A 219 -9.27 -4.09 29.57
N LEU A 220 -9.51 -2.83 29.93
CA LEU A 220 -8.52 -1.75 29.89
C LEU A 220 -7.90 -1.52 31.28
N SER A 221 -6.66 -1.02 31.30
CA SER A 221 -5.94 -0.71 32.54
C SER A 221 -6.63 0.38 33.37
N GLY A 222 -7.31 1.34 32.71
CA GLY A 222 -8.04 2.43 33.35
C GLY A 222 -9.48 2.09 33.78
N GLY A 223 -9.90 0.82 33.63
CA GLY A 223 -11.28 0.39 33.83
C GLY A 223 -12.10 0.39 32.54
N GLY A 224 -13.18 -0.41 32.54
CA GLY A 224 -13.99 -0.65 31.35
C GLY A 224 -13.39 -1.69 30.39
N MET A 225 -14.05 -1.86 29.25
CA MET A 225 -13.68 -2.80 28.20
C MET A 225 -13.06 -2.07 27.01
N ALA A 226 -12.19 -2.76 26.29
CA ALA A 226 -11.58 -2.22 25.08
C ALA A 226 -12.63 -2.04 23.97
N SER A 227 -12.34 -1.16 23.02
CA SER A 227 -13.21 -0.95 21.86
C SER A 227 -13.17 -2.10 20.84
N GLY A 228 -12.08 -2.90 20.85
CA GLY A 228 -11.82 -3.94 19.86
C GLY A 228 -11.36 -3.43 18.48
N PRO A 229 -10.73 -4.28 17.64
CA PRO A 229 -10.28 -3.92 16.30
C PRO A 229 -11.40 -3.41 15.37
N VAL A 230 -12.61 -3.98 15.43
CA VAL A 230 -13.70 -3.59 14.52
C VAL A 230 -14.15 -2.14 14.74
N SER A 231 -14.07 -1.64 15.97
CA SER A 231 -14.33 -0.23 16.28
C SER A 231 -13.26 0.68 15.65
N PHE A 232 -11.97 0.38 15.83
CA PHE A 232 -10.88 1.16 15.21
C PHE A 232 -10.91 1.11 13.68
N MET A 233 -11.35 -0.01 13.10
CA MET A 233 -11.56 -0.12 11.65
C MET A 233 -12.50 0.95 11.10
N ARG A 234 -13.54 1.38 11.84
CA ARG A 234 -14.41 2.49 11.40
C ARG A 234 -13.63 3.80 11.25
N GLY A 235 -12.71 4.07 12.17
CA GLY A 235 -11.82 5.23 12.10
C GLY A 235 -10.85 5.13 10.91
N PHE A 236 -10.20 3.99 10.73
CA PHE A 236 -9.30 3.79 9.59
C PHE A 236 -10.03 3.83 8.24
N ASP A 237 -11.25 3.32 8.18
CA ASP A 237 -12.12 3.37 7.00
C ASP A 237 -12.47 4.82 6.63
N ALA A 238 -12.82 5.65 7.62
CA ALA A 238 -13.06 7.07 7.40
C ALA A 238 -11.82 7.79 6.89
N PHE A 239 -10.63 7.51 7.45
CA PHE A 239 -9.37 8.08 6.95
C PHE A 239 -9.06 7.65 5.51
N ALA A 240 -9.32 6.39 5.16
CA ALA A 240 -9.17 5.91 3.79
C ALA A 240 -10.15 6.60 2.82
N GLY A 241 -11.39 6.87 3.26
CA GLY A 241 -12.40 7.54 2.45
C GLY A 241 -12.07 9.00 2.12
N VAL A 242 -11.47 9.74 3.05
CA VAL A 242 -11.19 11.19 2.85
C VAL A 242 -9.88 11.47 2.09
N ILE A 243 -8.96 10.50 2.00
CA ILE A 243 -7.65 10.70 1.39
C ILE A 243 -7.66 10.26 -0.08
N LYS A 244 -7.52 11.23 -0.98
CA LYS A 244 -7.36 11.01 -2.41
C LYS A 244 -5.97 10.48 -2.74
N SER A 245 -5.92 9.31 -3.39
CA SER A 245 -4.67 8.61 -3.63
C SER A 245 -3.87 9.21 -4.80
N GLY A 246 -2.57 9.46 -4.59
CA GLY A 246 -1.66 10.03 -5.60
C GLY A 246 -2.01 11.46 -6.03
N GLY A 247 -2.81 12.19 -5.24
CA GLY A 247 -3.33 13.51 -5.64
C GLY A 247 -4.29 13.48 -6.84
N LYS A 248 -4.82 12.30 -7.18
CA LYS A 248 -5.79 12.08 -8.26
C LYS A 248 -7.15 11.70 -7.67
N THR A 249 -8.19 11.62 -8.49
CA THR A 249 -9.56 11.23 -8.08
C THR A 249 -9.72 9.75 -7.68
N ARG A 250 -8.63 9.03 -7.36
CA ARG A 250 -8.68 7.62 -6.97
C ARG A 250 -8.84 7.50 -5.45
N ARG A 251 -9.71 6.59 -5.00
CA ARG A 251 -9.84 6.23 -3.58
C ARG A 251 -8.59 5.52 -3.07
N ALA A 252 -8.29 5.68 -1.79
CA ALA A 252 -7.31 4.85 -1.10
C ALA A 252 -7.72 3.36 -1.19
N ALA A 253 -6.73 2.47 -1.18
CA ALA A 253 -6.97 1.04 -1.16
C ALA A 253 -6.41 0.46 0.15
N LYS A 254 -7.29 -0.10 0.98
CA LYS A 254 -6.92 -0.70 2.26
C LYS A 254 -7.37 -2.15 2.32
N MET A 255 -6.55 -3.00 2.92
CA MET A 255 -6.86 -4.37 3.31
C MET A 255 -6.74 -4.49 4.82
N VAL A 256 -7.72 -5.13 5.45
CA VAL A 256 -7.71 -5.44 6.88
C VAL A 256 -7.86 -6.95 7.04
N ILE A 257 -6.99 -7.52 7.88
CA ILE A 257 -7.01 -8.92 8.24
C ILE A 257 -7.35 -9.07 9.73
N LEU A 258 -8.17 -10.08 10.03
CA LEU A 258 -8.35 -10.59 11.38
C LEU A 258 -8.19 -12.12 11.38
N ASP A 259 -7.47 -12.66 12.36
CA ASP A 259 -7.22 -14.08 12.52
C ASP A 259 -8.50 -14.76 13.01
N VAL A 260 -8.76 -15.97 12.51
CA VAL A 260 -10.00 -16.72 12.74
C VAL A 260 -10.26 -17.06 14.23
N ASP A 261 -9.23 -17.03 15.07
CA ASP A 261 -9.33 -17.23 16.52
C ASP A 261 -9.55 -15.92 17.30
N HIS A 262 -9.70 -14.77 16.65
CA HIS A 262 -9.92 -13.51 17.36
C HIS A 262 -11.32 -13.45 17.98
N PRO A 263 -11.51 -13.00 19.24
CA PRO A 263 -12.83 -12.99 19.88
C PRO A 263 -13.89 -12.13 19.16
N ASP A 264 -13.45 -11.06 18.49
CA ASP A 264 -14.32 -10.20 17.65
C ASP A 264 -14.52 -10.71 16.21
N ILE A 265 -14.11 -11.96 15.88
CA ILE A 265 -14.15 -12.48 14.51
C ILE A 265 -15.55 -12.48 13.89
N MET A 266 -16.57 -12.79 14.69
CA MET A 266 -17.96 -12.81 14.20
C MET A 266 -18.48 -11.41 13.88
N GLU A 267 -18.07 -10.40 14.65
CA GLU A 267 -18.38 -9.00 14.33
C GLU A 267 -17.66 -8.60 13.03
N PHE A 268 -16.38 -8.94 12.90
CA PHE A 268 -15.57 -8.65 11.70
C PHE A 268 -16.15 -9.27 10.43
N ILE A 269 -16.64 -10.52 10.49
CA ILE A 269 -17.27 -11.20 9.36
C ILE A 269 -18.56 -10.50 8.93
N ARG A 270 -19.36 -10.05 9.89
CA ARG A 270 -20.71 -9.51 9.62
C ARG A 270 -20.74 -8.00 9.35
N CYS A 271 -19.73 -7.26 9.79
CA CYS A 271 -19.80 -5.79 9.88
C CYS A 271 -20.16 -5.10 8.56
N LYS A 272 -19.65 -5.56 7.41
CA LYS A 272 -19.97 -4.96 6.11
C LYS A 272 -21.43 -5.20 5.72
N ALA A 273 -21.92 -6.43 5.90
CA ALA A 273 -23.30 -6.80 5.59
C ALA A 273 -24.30 -6.06 6.50
N GLU A 274 -23.96 -5.88 7.78
CA GLU A 274 -24.80 -5.11 8.71
C GLU A 274 -24.83 -3.61 8.36
N GLU A 275 -23.71 -3.01 7.95
CA GLU A 275 -23.71 -1.63 7.44
C GLU A 275 -24.48 -1.51 6.13
N GLU A 276 -24.42 -2.51 5.25
CA GLU A 276 -25.13 -2.50 3.97
C GLU A 276 -26.66 -2.44 4.15
N LYS A 277 -27.21 -3.09 5.18
CA LYS A 277 -28.64 -2.94 5.54
C LYS A 277 -29.04 -1.48 5.75
N LYS A 278 -28.13 -0.64 6.30
CA LYS A 278 -28.38 0.80 6.46
C LYS A 278 -28.41 1.51 5.12
N ALA A 279 -27.50 1.18 4.20
CA ALA A 279 -27.53 1.74 2.85
C ALA A 279 -28.84 1.40 2.12
N TRP A 280 -29.32 0.15 2.22
CA TRP A 280 -30.63 -0.22 1.65
C TRP A 280 -31.78 0.57 2.25
N ALA A 281 -31.83 0.74 3.58
CA ALA A 281 -32.84 1.56 4.23
C ALA A 281 -32.78 3.04 3.77
N LEU A 282 -31.58 3.59 3.54
CA LEU A 282 -31.42 4.94 3.00
C LEU A 282 -31.90 5.01 1.54
N ILE A 283 -31.59 4.02 0.71
CA ILE A 283 -32.06 3.95 -0.69
C ILE A 283 -33.59 3.91 -0.74
N GLU A 284 -34.21 3.08 0.11
CA GLU A 284 -35.67 3.01 0.24
C GLU A 284 -36.29 4.34 0.67
N ALA A 285 -35.58 5.12 1.50
CA ALA A 285 -35.96 6.47 1.91
C ALA A 285 -35.71 7.54 0.82
N GLY A 286 -35.15 7.17 -0.34
CA GLY A 286 -34.94 8.06 -1.49
C GLY A 286 -33.53 8.64 -1.63
N TYR A 287 -32.55 8.18 -0.85
CA TYR A 287 -31.15 8.56 -1.06
C TYR A 287 -30.55 7.86 -2.29
N ASP A 288 -29.60 8.51 -2.96
CA ASP A 288 -28.95 7.95 -4.15
C ASP A 288 -28.14 6.69 -3.79
N GLY A 289 -28.44 5.57 -4.47
CA GLY A 289 -27.79 4.27 -4.27
C GLY A 289 -26.50 4.09 -5.08
N GLY A 290 -26.09 5.08 -5.86
CA GLY A 290 -24.85 5.06 -6.63
C GLY A 290 -23.61 5.03 -5.74
N PHE A 291 -22.61 4.25 -6.14
CA PHE A 291 -21.32 4.25 -5.46
C PHE A 291 -20.58 5.58 -5.68
N ASN A 292 -19.99 6.14 -4.62
CA ASN A 292 -19.24 7.40 -4.65
C ASN A 292 -20.08 8.64 -5.01
N VAL A 293 -21.38 8.60 -4.77
CA VAL A 293 -22.23 9.79 -4.86
C VAL A 293 -22.11 10.55 -3.54
N PRO A 294 -21.60 11.79 -3.52
CA PRO A 294 -21.48 12.57 -2.29
C PRO A 294 -22.83 12.70 -1.59
N GLY A 295 -22.88 12.29 -0.32
CA GLY A 295 -24.14 12.28 0.46
C GLY A 295 -25.15 11.21 0.03
N GLY A 296 -24.76 10.28 -0.85
CA GLY A 296 -25.53 9.08 -1.20
C GLY A 296 -25.52 8.05 -0.07
N ALA A 297 -26.30 6.99 -0.23
CA ALA A 297 -26.48 5.95 0.78
C ALA A 297 -25.15 5.26 1.13
N TYR A 298 -24.38 4.84 0.13
CA TYR A 298 -23.09 4.17 0.33
C TYR A 298 -21.98 5.11 0.81
N ASP A 299 -22.09 6.43 0.61
CA ASP A 299 -21.14 7.42 1.13
C ASP A 299 -21.37 7.69 2.64
N SER A 300 -22.50 7.25 3.18
CA SER A 300 -22.95 7.54 4.54
C SER A 300 -22.76 6.39 5.55
N ILE A 301 -22.18 5.26 5.11
CA ILE A 301 -22.01 4.06 5.95
C ILE A 301 -20.54 3.67 6.10
N PHE A 302 -20.21 2.87 7.12
CA PHE A 302 -18.84 2.44 7.38
C PHE A 302 -18.40 1.23 6.55
N PHE A 303 -17.10 0.97 6.56
CA PHE A 303 -16.41 -0.18 5.96
C PHE A 303 -16.44 -0.21 4.43
N GLN A 304 -16.59 0.92 3.76
CA GLN A 304 -16.67 0.99 2.30
C GLN A 304 -15.30 1.13 1.63
N ASN A 305 -14.26 1.49 2.39
CA ASN A 305 -12.94 1.87 1.89
C ASN A 305 -11.86 0.82 2.19
N ALA A 306 -12.25 -0.34 2.75
CA ALA A 306 -11.34 -1.45 3.03
C ALA A 306 -11.91 -2.79 2.55
N ASN A 307 -11.04 -3.65 2.01
CA ASN A 307 -11.30 -5.08 1.87
C ASN A 307 -11.02 -5.76 3.20
N HIS A 308 -11.88 -6.71 3.58
CA HIS A 308 -11.74 -7.49 4.81
C HIS A 308 -11.42 -8.94 4.44
N SER A 309 -10.47 -9.55 5.13
CA SER A 309 -10.13 -10.96 4.93
C SER A 309 -9.89 -11.63 6.28
N VAL A 310 -10.43 -12.85 6.44
CA VAL A 310 -10.14 -13.67 7.60
C VAL A 310 -8.88 -14.48 7.32
N ARG A 311 -7.90 -14.43 8.23
CA ARG A 311 -6.74 -15.32 8.17
C ARG A 311 -7.07 -16.62 8.91
N VAL A 312 -7.18 -17.69 8.15
CA VAL A 312 -7.37 -19.05 8.65
C VAL A 312 -6.03 -19.75 8.83
N SER A 313 -5.94 -20.62 9.83
CA SER A 313 -4.77 -21.47 10.08
C SER A 313 -5.04 -22.90 9.65
N ASP A 314 -3.99 -23.70 9.44
CA ASP A 314 -4.13 -25.14 9.13
C ASP A 314 -4.94 -25.86 10.22
N ALA A 315 -4.72 -25.51 11.50
CA ALA A 315 -5.48 -26.07 12.61
C ALA A 315 -6.99 -25.77 12.53
N PHE A 316 -7.37 -24.58 12.06
CA PHE A 316 -8.79 -24.26 11.81
C PHE A 316 -9.33 -25.10 10.66
N MET A 317 -8.59 -25.21 9.56
CA MET A 317 -9.00 -25.99 8.39
C MET A 317 -9.18 -27.48 8.74
N GLU A 318 -8.26 -28.06 9.51
CA GLU A 318 -8.40 -29.43 10.03
C GLU A 318 -9.64 -29.59 10.94
N ALA A 319 -9.94 -28.58 11.76
CA ALA A 319 -11.15 -28.58 12.58
C ALA A 319 -12.41 -28.54 11.72
N VAL A 320 -12.43 -27.79 10.61
CA VAL A 320 -13.54 -27.79 9.65
C VAL A 320 -13.74 -29.17 9.01
N GLU A 321 -12.66 -29.79 8.52
CA GLU A 321 -12.71 -31.11 7.87
C GLU A 321 -13.26 -32.21 8.77
N ARG A 322 -12.94 -32.14 10.07
CA ARG A 322 -13.39 -33.11 11.07
C ARG A 322 -14.74 -32.76 11.69
N ASP A 323 -15.39 -31.69 11.22
CA ASP A 323 -16.58 -31.10 11.86
C ASP A 323 -16.33 -30.96 13.37
N GLY A 324 -15.26 -30.26 13.71
CA GLY A 324 -14.74 -30.06 15.04
C GLY A 324 -15.24 -28.76 15.68
N VAL A 325 -14.74 -28.52 16.89
CA VAL A 325 -14.95 -27.29 17.64
C VAL A 325 -13.76 -26.35 17.40
N TRP A 326 -14.03 -25.05 17.33
CA TRP A 326 -13.03 -24.00 17.28
C TRP A 326 -13.22 -23.00 18.41
N HIS A 327 -12.13 -22.59 19.05
CA HIS A 327 -12.15 -21.62 20.14
C HIS A 327 -11.54 -20.30 19.69
N THR A 328 -12.21 -19.20 20.00
CA THR A 328 -11.56 -17.88 19.96
C THR A 328 -10.75 -17.67 21.23
N ARG A 329 -9.68 -16.88 21.15
CA ARG A 329 -8.71 -16.69 22.23
C ARG A 329 -8.45 -15.23 22.52
N TYR A 330 -8.53 -14.86 23.79
CA TYR A 330 -8.15 -13.53 24.26
C TYR A 330 -6.68 -13.25 23.96
N ARG A 331 -6.35 -11.99 23.67
CA ARG A 331 -5.01 -11.56 23.27
C ARG A 331 -4.11 -11.26 24.45
N LEU A 332 -4.68 -10.93 25.61
CA LEU A 332 -3.92 -10.63 26.82
C LEU A 332 -3.44 -11.89 27.57
N ASP A 333 -4.27 -12.93 27.67
CA ASP A 333 -3.97 -14.12 28.48
C ASP A 333 -4.05 -15.46 27.72
N GLY A 334 -4.55 -15.47 26.48
CA GLY A 334 -4.71 -16.69 25.66
C GLY A 334 -5.87 -17.60 26.07
N GLY A 335 -6.67 -17.18 27.06
CA GLY A 335 -7.86 -17.88 27.52
C GLY A 335 -8.92 -18.02 26.43
N ILE A 336 -9.79 -19.02 26.55
CA ILE A 336 -10.89 -19.23 25.62
C ILE A 336 -11.93 -18.12 25.84
N ALA A 337 -12.28 -17.41 24.77
CA ALA A 337 -13.31 -16.38 24.81
C ALA A 337 -14.68 -16.95 24.43
N ASP A 338 -14.77 -17.62 23.28
CA ASP A 338 -15.98 -18.28 22.82
C ASP A 338 -15.65 -19.63 22.16
N GLU A 339 -16.69 -20.45 22.01
CA GLU A 339 -16.64 -21.75 21.33
C GLU A 339 -17.62 -21.76 20.15
N TYR A 340 -17.14 -22.24 19.00
CA TYR A 340 -17.93 -22.38 17.77
C TYR A 340 -17.76 -23.77 17.17
N ARG A 341 -18.71 -24.18 16.35
CA ARG A 341 -18.46 -25.22 15.35
C ARG A 341 -17.57 -24.61 14.27
N ALA A 342 -16.54 -25.34 13.85
CA ALA A 342 -15.61 -24.83 12.85
C ALA A 342 -16.28 -24.67 11.47
N ARG A 343 -17.23 -25.56 11.14
CA ARG A 343 -17.91 -25.65 9.84
C ARG A 343 -18.96 -24.57 9.59
#